data_AF-A0AAU7Z330-F1
#
_entry.id   AF-A0AAU7Z330-F1
#
_cell.length_a   1.000
_cell.length_b   1.000
_cell.length_c   1.000
_cell.angle_alpha   90.00
_cell.angle_beta   90.00
_cell.angle_gamma   90.00
#
_symmetry.space_group_name_H-M   'P 1'
#
loop_
_entity.id
_entity.type
_entity.pdbx_description
1 polymer ?
#
loop_
_entity_poly.entity_id
_entity_poly.type
_entity_poly.pdbx_seq_one_letter_code
_entity_poly.pdbx_strand_id
1 'polypeptide(L)'
;MCDKKTSSIVHAQQTPVERVAELMTTAETELAAFYETVFRRYGLKEAKKSAQDWIEELETMDWPADWALPNWRHVTIAAADCLALRILEHSPRR
;
A
#
# COMPACT_ATOMS: atom_id res chain seq x y z
N MET A 1 20.23 -21.94 43.44
CA MET A 1 20.59 -21.32 42.15
C MET A 1 19.82 -22.07 41.09
N CYS A 2 18.72 -21.51 40.59
CA CYS A 2 18.05 -22.00 39.39
C CYS A 2 18.06 -20.85 38.38
N ASP A 3 18.63 -21.11 37.23
CA ASP A 3 19.06 -20.11 36.26
C ASP A 3 17.87 -19.42 35.58
N LYS A 4 17.90 -18.09 35.62
CA LYS A 4 17.24 -17.21 34.67
C LYS A 4 18.02 -17.29 33.35
N LYS A 5 17.39 -17.71 32.24
CA LYS A 5 17.74 -17.13 30.93
C LYS A 5 16.59 -17.21 29.91
N THR A 6 15.87 -16.10 29.87
CA THR A 6 15.38 -15.36 28.69
C THR A 6 14.53 -16.07 27.62
N SER A 7 13.30 -15.58 27.53
CA SER A 7 12.55 -15.26 26.31
C SER A 7 13.20 -15.73 25.01
N SER A 8 12.74 -16.87 24.50
CA SER A 8 12.75 -17.08 23.05
C SER A 8 11.59 -16.26 22.51
N ILE A 9 11.87 -15.01 22.17
CA ILE A 9 11.07 -14.27 21.19
C ILE A 9 11.21 -15.11 19.93
N VAL A 10 10.23 -15.99 19.72
CA VAL A 10 10.06 -16.72 18.49
C VAL A 10 9.68 -15.66 17.47
N HIS A 11 10.68 -15.00 16.88
CA HIS A 11 10.55 -14.57 15.50
C HIS A 11 10.40 -15.88 14.72
N ALA A 12 9.16 -16.36 14.65
CA ALA A 12 8.80 -17.47 13.80
C ALA A 12 9.21 -17.04 12.40
N GLN A 13 10.24 -17.67 11.85
CA GLN A 13 10.59 -17.48 10.46
C GLN A 13 9.39 -17.98 9.66
N GLN A 14 8.50 -17.05 9.27
CA GLN A 14 7.41 -17.36 8.35
C GLN A 14 8.03 -17.93 7.08
N THR A 15 7.38 -18.96 6.55
CA THR A 15 7.77 -19.54 5.27
C THR A 15 7.67 -18.47 4.17
N PRO A 16 8.48 -18.56 3.10
CA PRO A 16 8.42 -17.59 2.00
C PRO A 16 7.00 -17.42 1.43
N VAL A 17 6.19 -18.49 1.41
CA VAL A 17 4.80 -18.48 0.93
C VAL A 17 3.89 -17.64 1.84
N GLU A 18 3.98 -17.80 3.15
CA GLU A 18 3.18 -17.03 4.12
C GLU A 18 3.51 -15.53 4.04
N ARG A 19 4.79 -15.19 3.83
CA ARG A 19 5.21 -13.79 3.65
C ARG A 19 4.67 -13.17 2.37
N VAL A 20 4.73 -13.89 1.26
CA VAL A 20 4.12 -13.42 -0.01
C VAL A 20 2.61 -13.21 0.18
N ALA A 21 1.92 -14.11 0.87
CA ALA A 21 0.50 -13.97 1.14
C ALA A 21 0.18 -12.75 2.02
N GLU A 22 1.00 -12.46 3.03
CA GLU A 22 0.86 -11.27 3.88
C GLU A 22 1.08 -9.97 3.10
N LEU A 23 2.12 -9.94 2.24
CA LEU A 23 2.38 -8.80 1.36
C LEU A 23 1.21 -8.56 0.39
N MET A 24 0.70 -9.61 -0.25
CA MET A 24 -0.45 -9.49 -1.15
C MET A 24 -1.70 -9.01 -0.42
N THR A 25 -1.98 -9.57 0.77
CA THR A 25 -3.17 -9.21 1.56
C THR A 25 -3.13 -7.75 2.01
N THR A 26 -1.95 -7.27 2.44
CA THR A 26 -1.79 -5.88 2.89
C THR A 26 -1.86 -4.91 1.72
N ALA A 27 -1.24 -5.23 0.57
CA ALA A 27 -1.35 -4.46 -0.67
C ALA A 27 -2.81 -4.35 -1.14
N GLU A 28 -3.53 -5.47 -1.21
CA GLU A 28 -4.93 -5.50 -1.64
C GLU A 28 -5.82 -4.68 -0.71
N THR A 29 -5.62 -4.78 0.60
CA THR A 29 -6.37 -4.03 1.61
C THR A 29 -6.19 -2.52 1.43
N GLU A 30 -4.95 -2.06 1.25
CA GLU A 30 -4.61 -0.65 1.06
C GLU A 30 -5.20 -0.11 -0.26
N LEU A 31 -5.04 -0.85 -1.35
CA LEU A 31 -5.60 -0.48 -2.65
C LEU A 31 -7.13 -0.43 -2.62
N ALA A 32 -7.79 -1.40 -1.98
CA ALA A 32 -9.24 -1.44 -1.87
C ALA A 32 -9.78 -0.24 -1.08
N ALA A 33 -9.16 0.10 0.06
CA ALA A 33 -9.54 1.24 0.87
C ALA A 33 -9.38 2.58 0.12
N PHE A 34 -8.26 2.73 -0.61
CA PHE A 34 -8.01 3.89 -1.46
C PHE A 34 -9.03 3.99 -2.59
N TYR A 35 -9.22 2.91 -3.37
CA TYR A 35 -10.16 2.84 -4.47
C TYR A 35 -11.58 3.18 -4.04
N GLU A 36 -12.05 2.60 -2.93
CA GLU A 36 -13.40 2.86 -2.42
C GLU A 36 -13.59 4.34 -2.03
N THR A 37 -12.57 4.93 -1.40
CA THR A 37 -12.59 6.34 -1.02
C THR A 37 -12.68 7.25 -2.24
N VAL A 38 -11.85 6.99 -3.26
CA VAL A 38 -11.87 7.75 -4.52
C VAL A 38 -13.19 7.54 -5.26
N PHE A 39 -13.70 6.31 -5.29
CA PHE A 39 -14.99 5.98 -5.92
C PHE A 39 -16.13 6.76 -5.29
N ARG A 40 -16.23 6.77 -3.96
CA ARG A 40 -17.28 7.49 -3.22
C ARG A 40 -17.20 9.00 -3.44
N ARG A 41 -16.01 9.57 -3.66
CA ARG A 41 -15.81 11.02 -3.75
C ARG A 41 -15.78 11.59 -5.17
N TYR A 42 -15.23 10.84 -6.13
CA TYR A 42 -14.96 11.30 -7.50
C TYR A 42 -15.55 10.38 -8.59
N GLY A 43 -16.17 9.26 -8.19
CA GLY A 43 -16.83 8.32 -9.08
C GLY A 43 -15.92 7.29 -9.73
N LEU A 44 -16.55 6.37 -10.48
CA LEU A 44 -15.90 5.18 -11.06
C LEU A 44 -14.70 5.49 -11.94
N LYS A 45 -14.79 6.54 -12.75
CA LYS A 45 -13.74 6.89 -13.72
C LYS A 45 -12.43 7.24 -13.00
N GLU A 46 -12.50 8.10 -11.99
CA GLU A 46 -11.31 8.53 -11.26
C GLU A 46 -10.82 7.45 -10.30
N ALA A 47 -11.71 6.60 -9.76
CA ALA A 47 -11.31 5.45 -8.96
C ALA A 47 -10.46 4.46 -9.77
N LYS A 48 -10.89 4.13 -11.00
CA LYS A 48 -10.12 3.23 -11.88
C LYS A 48 -8.76 3.80 -12.26
N LYS A 49 -8.68 5.08 -12.61
CA LYS A 49 -7.39 5.74 -12.89
C LYS A 49 -6.49 5.77 -11.67
N SER A 50 -7.04 6.10 -10.50
CA SER A 50 -6.24 6.18 -9.26
C SER A 50 -5.73 4.81 -8.83
N ALA A 51 -6.49 3.73 -9.04
CA ALA A 51 -6.00 2.37 -8.86
C ALA A 51 -4.87 2.01 -9.84
N GLN A 52 -4.96 2.48 -11.09
CA GLN A 52 -3.89 2.30 -12.06
C GLN A 52 -2.61 3.02 -11.62
N ASP A 53 -2.71 4.30 -11.22
CA ASP A 53 -1.52 5.02 -10.70
C ASP A 53 -0.94 4.30 -9.48
N TRP A 54 -1.78 3.80 -8.58
CA TRP A 54 -1.32 3.05 -7.40
C TRP A 54 -0.53 1.79 -7.77
N ILE A 55 -0.97 1.06 -8.80
CA ILE A 55 -0.27 -0.13 -9.29
C ILE A 55 1.06 0.28 -9.96
N GLU A 56 1.08 1.36 -10.74
CA GLU A 56 2.31 1.88 -11.36
C GLU A 56 3.34 2.33 -10.31
N GLU A 57 2.90 3.01 -9.25
CA GLU A 57 3.74 3.39 -8.11
C GLU A 57 4.26 2.17 -7.33
N LEU A 58 3.44 1.11 -7.20
CA LEU A 58 3.88 -0.15 -6.60
C LEU A 58 4.98 -0.84 -7.44
N GLU A 59 4.82 -0.87 -8.76
CA GLU A 59 5.79 -1.48 -9.69
C GLU A 59 7.14 -0.76 -9.69
N THR A 60 7.13 0.53 -9.37
CA THR A 60 8.33 1.40 -9.38
C THR A 60 8.91 1.65 -7.99
N MET A 61 8.26 1.17 -6.92
CA MET A 61 8.75 1.41 -5.56
C MET A 61 10.10 0.73 -5.31
N ASP A 62 10.92 1.37 -4.47
CA ASP A 62 12.12 0.74 -3.91
C ASP A 62 11.71 -0.36 -2.91
N TRP A 63 11.59 -1.59 -3.42
CA TRP A 63 11.21 -2.74 -2.62
C TRP A 63 12.23 -3.02 -1.50
N PRO A 64 11.77 -3.23 -0.25
CA PRO A 64 12.67 -3.51 0.85
C PRO A 64 13.39 -4.85 0.66
N ALA A 65 14.72 -4.85 0.81
CA ALA A 65 15.58 -6.01 0.55
C ALA A 65 15.35 -7.20 1.50
N ASP A 66 14.84 -6.96 2.72
CA ASP A 66 14.77 -7.96 3.79
C ASP A 66 13.37 -8.53 4.03
N TRP A 67 12.47 -8.46 3.04
CA TRP A 67 11.06 -8.83 3.21
C TRP A 67 10.36 -8.04 4.33
N ALA A 68 10.87 -6.86 4.65
CA ALA A 68 10.18 -5.92 5.53
C ALA A 68 8.87 -5.47 4.88
N LEU A 69 7.90 -5.07 5.70
CA LEU A 69 6.64 -4.54 5.19
C LEU A 69 6.92 -3.30 4.33
N PRO A 70 6.47 -3.29 3.05
CA PRO A 70 6.57 -2.12 2.18
C PRO A 70 5.83 -0.94 2.79
N ASN A 71 6.29 0.27 2.48
CA ASN A 71 5.58 1.49 2.85
C ASN A 71 4.37 1.71 1.92
N TRP A 72 3.30 0.94 2.12
CA TRP A 72 2.07 1.07 1.33
C TRP A 72 1.49 2.49 1.34
N ARG A 73 1.68 3.20 2.45
CA ARG A 73 1.26 4.60 2.58
C ARG A 73 1.97 5.51 1.57
N HIS A 74 3.23 5.25 1.25
CA HIS A 74 3.96 6.00 0.22
C HIS A 74 3.28 5.85 -1.14
N VAL A 75 2.99 4.62 -1.55
CA VAL A 75 2.30 4.29 -2.81
C VAL A 75 0.93 4.99 -2.86
N THR A 76 0.17 4.92 -1.78
CA THR A 76 -1.14 5.58 -1.67
C THR A 76 -1.05 7.10 -1.75
N ILE A 77 -0.02 7.73 -1.16
CA ILE A 77 0.19 9.18 -1.26
C ILE A 77 0.54 9.59 -2.69
N ALA A 78 1.46 8.88 -3.35
CA ALA A 78 1.83 9.18 -4.73
C ALA A 78 0.65 9.09 -5.69
N ALA A 79 -0.16 8.03 -5.58
CA ALA A 79 -1.40 7.89 -6.36
C ALA A 79 -2.43 9.00 -6.03
N ALA A 80 -2.52 9.43 -4.78
CA ALA A 80 -3.39 10.53 -4.37
C ALA A 80 -2.93 11.89 -4.93
N ASP A 81 -1.61 12.11 -5.05
CA ASP A 81 -1.05 13.31 -5.67
C ASP A 81 -1.38 13.34 -7.18
N CYS A 82 -1.25 12.22 -7.88
CA CYS A 82 -1.69 12.08 -9.27
C CYS A 82 -3.19 12.39 -9.43
N LEU A 83 -4.04 11.88 -8.54
CA LEU A 83 -5.45 12.23 -8.51
C LEU A 83 -5.67 13.73 -8.25
N ALA A 84 -4.98 14.31 -7.29
CA ALA A 84 -5.11 15.73 -6.95
C ALA A 84 -4.77 16.62 -8.14
N LEU A 85 -3.67 16.35 -8.85
CA LEU A 85 -3.28 17.07 -10.06
C LEU A 85 -4.38 16.98 -11.12
N ARG A 86 -4.90 15.77 -11.40
CA ARG A 86 -6.00 15.59 -12.36
C ARG A 86 -7.25 16.37 -11.96
N ILE A 87 -7.67 16.33 -10.70
CA ILE A 87 -8.86 17.05 -10.25
C ILE A 87 -8.68 18.56 -10.35
N LEU A 88 -7.48 19.07 -10.03
CA LEU A 88 -7.15 20.49 -10.14
C LEU A 88 -7.12 20.97 -11.59
N GLU A 89 -6.58 20.19 -12.52
CA GLU A 89 -6.57 20.50 -13.96
C GLU A 89 -7.97 20.54 -14.56
N HIS A 90 -8.88 19.69 -14.09
CA HIS A 90 -10.28 19.64 -14.56
C HIS A 90 -11.20 20.62 -13.81
N SER A 91 -10.69 21.33 -12.79
CA SER A 91 -11.44 22.38 -12.12
C SER A 91 -11.31 23.68 -12.92
N PRO A 92 -12.41 24.29 -13.42
CA PRO A 92 -12.31 25.62 -14.01
C PRO A 92 -11.74 26.55 -12.95
N ARG A 93 -10.61 27.22 -13.26
CA ARG A 93 -10.07 28.30 -12.44
C ARG A 93 -11.21 29.27 -12.16
N ARG A 94 -11.69 29.27 -10.91
CA ARG A 94 -12.69 30.24 -10.46
C ARG A 94 -12.12 31.64 -10.46
#